data_AF-A0A409W6J4-F1
#
_entry.id   AF-A0A409W6J4-F1
#
_cell.length_a   1.000
_cell.length_b   1.000
_cell.length_c   1.000
_cell.angle_alpha   90.00
_cell.angle_beta   90.00
_cell.angle_gamma   90.00
#
_symmetry.space_group_name_H-M   'P 1'
#
loop_
_entity.id
_entity.type
_entity.pdbx_description
1 polymer ?
#
loop_
_entity_poly.entity_id
_entity_poly.type
_entity_poly.pdbx_seq_one_letter_code
_entity_poly.pdbx_strand_id
1 'polypeptide(L)'
;MSHDGTLAQSEEGSVDVDHNPSPSTQMRQLSIPPALPEQEERKQEISQTANANNDDDQAFTAYRSPFESYPLLLRQAGSSDSVPPYLDMSSSSPSLSHMYPSTRPSLSSDSPHVHTELSSASSPYSSFITSSVPLPNLQPLKRAAWAKVLNPTKRLCQYEFPGGGTCRDERCPDIHLSRLQGDMGRIEPSDEDTAYYLFNALPVWWLQQRHIQSPSRILSALQHVHQQTSASPLSFEDRVTQALDTLGPTPT
;
A
#
# COMPACT_ATOMS: atom_id res chain seq x y z
N MET A 1 39.18 -4.92 -59.22
CA MET A 1 39.55 -6.35 -59.31
C MET A 1 40.59 -6.62 -58.23
N SER A 2 40.48 -7.79 -57.61
CA SER A 2 41.31 -8.38 -56.54
C SER A 2 40.66 -8.39 -55.17
N HIS A 3 40.44 -9.63 -54.76
CA HIS A 3 39.68 -10.19 -53.66
C HIS A 3 40.56 -10.40 -52.40
N ASP A 4 39.88 -10.92 -51.37
CA ASP A 4 40.39 -11.63 -50.18
C ASP A 4 40.88 -10.74 -49.03
N GLY A 5 40.40 -10.86 -47.79
CA GLY A 5 39.66 -11.94 -47.14
C GLY A 5 40.36 -12.24 -45.82
N THR A 6 39.70 -12.23 -44.67
CA THR A 6 40.17 -12.92 -43.44
C THR A 6 39.01 -13.16 -42.48
N LEU A 7 39.02 -14.39 -41.98
CA LEU A 7 38.01 -15.16 -41.27
C LEU A 7 37.52 -14.60 -39.94
N ALA A 8 36.26 -14.95 -39.67
CA ALA A 8 35.66 -15.06 -38.35
C ALA A 8 36.36 -16.14 -37.48
N GLN A 9 36.54 -15.82 -36.20
CA GLN A 9 36.68 -16.81 -35.13
C GLN A 9 35.50 -16.63 -34.18
N SER A 10 34.55 -17.56 -34.27
CA SER A 10 33.52 -17.77 -33.27
C SER A 10 34.10 -18.64 -32.17
N GLU A 11 34.27 -18.08 -30.98
CA GLU A 11 34.56 -18.85 -29.77
C GLU A 11 33.23 -19.39 -29.24
N GLU A 12 32.98 -20.67 -29.49
CA GLU A 12 31.88 -21.43 -28.91
C GLU A 12 32.22 -21.77 -27.45
N GLY A 13 31.77 -20.90 -26.53
CA GLY A 13 31.80 -21.17 -25.10
C GLY A 13 30.75 -22.22 -24.72
N SER A 14 31.18 -23.48 -24.61
CA SER A 14 30.41 -24.57 -24.04
C SER A 14 30.14 -24.29 -22.55
N VAL A 15 28.92 -23.90 -22.21
CA VAL A 15 28.48 -23.70 -20.83
C VAL A 15 28.03 -25.05 -20.28
N ASP A 16 28.84 -25.63 -19.40
CA ASP A 16 28.54 -26.84 -18.65
C ASP A 16 27.38 -26.53 -17.68
N VAL A 17 26.21 -27.14 -17.92
CA VAL A 17 25.01 -26.97 -17.08
C VAL A 17 25.01 -28.10 -16.06
N ASP A 18 25.57 -27.81 -14.90
CA ASP A 18 25.49 -28.67 -13.72
C ASP A 18 24.02 -28.98 -13.40
N HIS A 19 23.66 -30.25 -13.61
CA HIS A 19 22.37 -30.80 -13.24
C HIS A 19 22.29 -30.90 -11.72
N ASN A 20 21.74 -29.88 -11.09
CA ASN A 20 21.48 -29.87 -9.65
C ASN A 20 20.33 -30.85 -9.33
N PRO A 21 20.57 -31.97 -8.64
CA PRO A 21 19.51 -32.93 -8.34
C PRO A 21 18.53 -32.33 -7.33
N SER A 22 17.25 -32.40 -7.67
CA SER A 22 16.15 -31.87 -6.86
C SER A 22 16.21 -32.37 -5.41
N PRO A 23 16.11 -31.49 -4.40
CA PRO A 23 16.04 -31.91 -3.02
C PRO A 23 14.67 -32.56 -2.75
N SER A 24 14.72 -33.85 -2.46
CA SER A 24 13.59 -34.68 -2.06
C SER A 24 12.98 -34.16 -0.75
N THR A 25 11.70 -33.83 -0.80
CA THR A 25 10.87 -33.43 0.35
C THR A 25 10.74 -34.59 1.33
N GLN A 26 11.64 -34.70 2.31
CA GLN A 26 11.47 -35.60 3.45
C GLN A 26 10.55 -34.94 4.49
N MET A 27 9.41 -35.58 4.75
CA MET A 27 8.57 -35.30 5.92
C MET A 27 9.40 -35.50 7.20
N ARG A 28 9.79 -34.40 7.85
CA ARG A 28 10.28 -34.45 9.22
C ARG A 28 9.10 -34.73 10.15
N GLN A 29 9.12 -35.90 10.79
CA GLN A 29 8.27 -36.20 11.94
C GLN A 29 8.49 -35.14 13.02
N LEU A 30 7.41 -34.47 13.41
CA LEU A 30 7.38 -33.53 14.52
C LEU A 30 7.53 -34.30 15.83
N SER A 31 8.75 -34.38 16.34
CA SER A 31 9.01 -34.82 17.72
C SER A 31 8.53 -33.74 18.68
N ILE A 32 7.50 -34.06 19.45
CA ILE A 32 6.92 -33.23 20.51
C ILE A 32 7.97 -33.08 21.62
N PRO A 33 8.44 -31.87 21.96
CA PRO A 33 9.32 -31.68 23.11
C PRO A 33 8.55 -31.90 24.42
N PRO A 34 9.18 -32.50 25.45
CA PRO A 34 8.57 -32.72 26.75
C PRO A 34 8.29 -31.39 27.46
N ALA A 35 7.13 -31.32 28.11
CA ALA A 35 6.67 -30.18 28.89
C ALA A 35 7.68 -29.80 29.98
N LEU A 36 8.12 -28.55 29.95
CA LEU A 36 8.87 -27.93 31.04
C LEU A 36 7.89 -27.51 32.16
N PRO A 37 8.27 -27.69 33.43
CA PRO A 37 7.43 -27.36 34.57
C PRO A 37 7.25 -25.85 34.73
N GLU A 38 6.01 -25.48 35.06
CA GLU A 38 5.56 -24.15 35.49
C GLU A 38 6.50 -23.55 36.53
N GLN A 39 6.99 -22.34 36.25
CA GLN A 39 7.63 -21.48 37.22
C GLN A 39 6.60 -20.43 37.67
N GLU A 40 5.71 -20.83 38.56
CA GLU A 40 4.90 -19.93 39.39
C GLU A 40 5.81 -19.26 40.42
N GLU A 41 6.35 -18.07 40.14
CA GLU A 41 6.86 -17.19 41.22
C GLU A 41 7.12 -15.76 40.70
N ARG A 42 6.04 -14.99 40.49
CA ARG A 42 6.12 -13.51 40.53
C ARG A 42 4.75 -12.85 40.73
N LYS A 43 4.10 -13.20 41.84
CA LYS A 43 3.12 -12.32 42.50
C LYS A 43 3.79 -11.73 43.72
N GLN A 44 3.44 -10.49 44.04
CA GLN A 44 3.97 -9.63 45.11
C GLN A 44 5.15 -8.77 44.67
N GLU A 45 4.87 -7.55 44.16
CA GLU A 45 5.44 -6.30 44.70
C GLU A 45 4.95 -5.03 43.96
N ILE A 46 3.63 -4.83 43.76
CA ILE A 46 3.13 -3.49 43.38
C ILE A 46 1.81 -3.25 44.10
N SER A 47 1.89 -2.99 45.39
CA SER A 47 0.77 -2.50 46.19
C SER A 47 1.34 -1.71 47.36
N GLN A 48 1.82 -0.49 47.09
CA GLN A 48 2.02 0.55 48.10
C GLN A 48 2.49 1.85 47.44
N THR A 49 1.54 2.76 47.18
CA THR A 49 1.69 4.22 47.25
C THR A 49 0.30 4.82 47.03
N ALA A 50 -0.58 4.60 48.00
CA ALA A 50 -1.81 5.36 48.16
C ALA A 50 -1.66 6.15 49.47
N ASN A 51 -1.38 7.45 49.35
CA ASN A 51 -1.49 8.52 50.34
C ASN A 51 -0.79 9.74 49.70
N ALA A 52 -1.26 10.97 49.75
CA ALA A 52 -2.51 11.60 50.19
C ALA A 52 -2.38 13.06 49.67
N ASN A 53 -3.50 13.77 49.62
CA ASN A 53 -3.62 15.22 49.44
C ASN A 53 -3.49 15.72 47.99
N ASN A 54 -4.62 16.07 47.40
CA ASN A 54 -4.89 17.45 46.97
C ASN A 54 -6.39 17.60 46.70
N ASP A 55 -7.06 18.32 47.60
CA ASP A 55 -8.34 19.01 47.38
C ASP A 55 -8.13 20.10 46.32
N ASP A 56 -8.04 19.70 45.06
CA ASP A 56 -8.28 20.59 43.94
C ASP A 56 -9.56 20.11 43.27
N ASP A 57 -10.66 20.77 43.61
CA ASP A 57 -11.91 20.81 42.84
C ASP A 57 -11.61 21.38 41.44
N GLN A 58 -10.88 20.62 40.62
CA GLN A 58 -10.83 20.83 39.20
C GLN A 58 -12.22 20.55 38.69
N ALA A 59 -12.95 21.63 38.44
CA ALA A 59 -14.18 21.62 37.66
C ALA A 59 -13.90 20.86 36.36
N PHE A 60 -14.21 19.57 36.36
CA PHE A 60 -14.21 18.75 35.16
C PHE A 60 -15.26 19.38 34.24
N THR A 61 -14.81 20.18 33.27
CA THR A 61 -15.64 20.62 32.16
C THR A 61 -16.19 19.35 31.52
N ALA A 62 -17.50 19.15 31.65
CA ALA A 62 -18.19 18.01 31.06
C ALA A 62 -17.75 17.87 29.61
N TYR A 63 -17.19 16.71 29.27
CA TYR A 63 -16.69 16.45 27.92
C TYR A 63 -17.85 16.57 26.94
N ARG A 64 -17.82 17.63 26.12
CA ARG A 64 -18.80 17.84 25.07
C ARG A 64 -18.38 17.04 23.85
N SER A 65 -19.14 16.00 23.54
CA SER A 65 -18.83 15.13 22.41
C SER A 65 -18.88 15.93 21.10
N PRO A 66 -17.84 15.87 20.25
CA PRO A 66 -17.87 16.52 18.94
C PRO A 66 -18.97 15.95 18.02
N PHE A 67 -19.58 14.82 18.39
CA PHE A 67 -20.72 14.25 17.66
C PHE A 67 -22.06 14.94 17.99
N GLU A 68 -22.14 15.73 19.06
CA GLU A 68 -23.35 16.50 19.38
C GLU A 68 -23.73 17.52 18.30
N SER A 69 -22.75 18.05 17.56
CA SER A 69 -22.99 19.00 16.46
C SER A 69 -23.50 18.34 15.17
N TYR A 70 -23.65 17.01 15.13
CA TYR A 70 -24.02 16.27 13.94
C TYR A 70 -25.32 15.47 14.14
N PRO A 71 -26.50 16.14 14.13
CA PRO A 71 -27.79 15.51 14.42
C PRO A 71 -28.19 14.38 13.46
N LEU A 72 -27.57 14.32 12.27
CA LEU A 72 -27.81 13.25 11.30
C LEU A 72 -27.23 11.90 11.74
N LEU A 73 -26.18 11.88 12.56
CA LEU A 73 -25.57 10.64 13.05
C LEU A 73 -26.33 10.03 14.23
N LEU A 74 -27.08 10.84 15.00
CA LEU A 74 -27.86 10.35 16.13
C LEU A 74 -29.13 9.60 15.72
N ARG A 75 -29.55 9.69 14.45
CA ARG A 75 -30.87 9.20 14.01
C ARG A 75 -30.95 7.68 13.82
N GLN A 76 -29.86 6.93 14.04
CA GLN A 76 -29.85 5.47 13.87
C GLN A 76 -29.76 4.67 15.18
N ALA A 77 -29.55 5.30 16.35
CA ALA A 77 -29.31 4.57 17.59
C ALA A 77 -30.56 4.20 18.40
N GLY A 78 -31.77 4.57 17.95
CA GLY A 78 -32.99 4.34 18.73
C GLY A 78 -34.21 4.10 17.85
N SER A 79 -34.39 2.87 17.39
CA SER A 79 -35.69 2.39 16.92
C SER A 79 -35.84 0.90 17.25
N SER A 80 -35.73 0.59 18.54
CA SER A 80 -36.06 -0.71 19.12
C SER A 80 -37.24 -0.53 20.07
N ASP A 81 -38.40 -0.13 19.57
CA ASP A 81 -39.66 -0.36 20.29
C ASP A 81 -40.86 -0.16 19.37
N SER A 82 -41.33 -1.28 18.80
CA SER A 82 -42.74 -1.57 18.60
C SER A 82 -42.86 -2.94 17.94
N VAL A 83 -43.01 -3.97 18.77
CA VAL A 83 -43.51 -5.30 18.40
C VAL A 83 -45.04 -5.19 18.24
N PRO A 84 -45.65 -5.48 17.09
CA PRO A 84 -47.05 -5.87 17.03
C PRO A 84 -47.19 -7.40 17.15
N PRO A 85 -48.24 -7.89 17.82
CA PRO A 85 -48.47 -9.32 18.00
C PRO A 85 -49.13 -9.96 16.77
N TYR A 86 -48.73 -11.20 16.51
CA TYR A 86 -49.50 -12.31 15.90
C TYR A 86 -50.57 -11.98 14.87
N LEU A 87 -50.36 -12.40 13.62
CA LEU A 87 -51.31 -13.28 12.92
C LEU A 87 -50.57 -14.30 12.05
N ASP A 88 -51.10 -15.51 12.14
CA ASP A 88 -50.75 -16.77 11.50
C ASP A 88 -51.31 -16.85 10.05
N MET A 89 -50.91 -17.93 9.36
CA MET A 89 -51.42 -18.51 8.11
C MET A 89 -50.67 -18.25 6.79
N SER A 90 -49.95 -19.33 6.42
CA SER A 90 -50.16 -20.10 5.19
C SER A 90 -49.51 -19.64 3.88
N SER A 91 -48.48 -20.41 3.52
CA SER A 91 -48.31 -21.12 2.24
C SER A 91 -48.78 -20.43 0.96
N SER A 92 -47.82 -19.96 0.17
CA SER A 92 -47.73 -20.29 -1.26
C SER A 92 -46.45 -19.71 -1.85
N SER A 93 -45.68 -20.57 -2.53
CA SER A 93 -44.62 -20.15 -3.44
C SER A 93 -45.21 -19.37 -4.60
N PRO A 94 -44.50 -18.33 -5.06
CA PRO A 94 -44.34 -18.17 -6.50
C PRO A 94 -42.88 -17.96 -6.88
N SER A 95 -42.43 -18.72 -7.88
CA SER A 95 -41.32 -18.35 -8.73
C SER A 95 -41.61 -17.00 -9.39
N LEU A 96 -40.73 -16.03 -9.21
CA LEU A 96 -40.69 -14.82 -10.03
C LEU A 96 -39.27 -14.26 -10.10
N SER A 97 -38.59 -14.66 -11.17
CA SER A 97 -37.42 -13.99 -11.71
C SER A 97 -37.77 -12.55 -12.06
N HIS A 98 -37.21 -11.55 -11.36
CA HIS A 98 -37.11 -10.19 -11.88
C HIS A 98 -36.01 -9.38 -11.18
N MET A 99 -35.06 -8.94 -12.00
CA MET A 99 -34.31 -7.68 -11.96
C MET A 99 -33.74 -7.18 -10.62
N TYR A 100 -32.43 -7.35 -10.48
CA TYR A 100 -31.60 -6.44 -9.68
C TYR A 100 -31.77 -5.00 -10.20
N PRO A 101 -32.19 -4.03 -9.36
CA PRO A 101 -31.95 -2.63 -9.66
C PRO A 101 -30.47 -2.34 -9.41
N SER A 102 -29.74 -2.12 -10.50
CA SER A 102 -28.39 -1.56 -10.46
C SER A 102 -28.48 -0.09 -10.05
N THR A 103 -28.44 0.21 -8.76
CA THR A 103 -28.22 1.57 -8.27
C THR A 103 -26.73 1.89 -8.41
N ARG A 104 -26.35 2.33 -9.61
CA ARG A 104 -25.14 3.13 -9.83
C ARG A 104 -25.29 4.44 -9.03
N PRO A 105 -24.34 4.82 -8.17
CA PRO A 105 -24.26 6.18 -7.67
C PRO A 105 -23.72 7.06 -8.81
N SER A 106 -24.61 7.80 -9.47
CA SER A 106 -24.21 8.94 -10.29
C SER A 106 -23.76 10.07 -9.38
N LEU A 107 -22.45 10.23 -9.21
CA LEU A 107 -21.87 11.41 -8.60
C LEU A 107 -21.86 12.54 -9.64
N SER A 108 -23.01 13.19 -9.83
CA SER A 108 -23.08 14.51 -10.45
C SER A 108 -22.82 15.53 -9.35
N SER A 109 -21.57 15.93 -9.19
CA SER A 109 -21.18 17.02 -8.30
C SER A 109 -21.18 18.31 -9.11
N ASP A 110 -22.37 18.85 -9.39
CA ASP A 110 -22.51 20.23 -9.85
C ASP A 110 -22.32 21.16 -8.65
N SER A 111 -21.11 21.71 -8.55
CA SER A 111 -20.78 22.76 -7.59
C SER A 111 -21.02 24.12 -8.24
N PRO A 112 -21.91 24.98 -7.71
CA PRO A 112 -22.09 26.31 -8.24
C PRO A 112 -20.87 27.19 -7.92
N HIS A 113 -20.25 27.65 -9.00
CA HIS A 113 -19.31 28.76 -9.07
C HIS A 113 -19.78 29.93 -8.20
N VAL A 114 -19.00 30.27 -7.16
CA VAL A 114 -18.98 31.62 -6.60
C VAL A 114 -17.57 32.15 -6.79
N HIS A 115 -17.48 33.15 -7.65
CA HIS A 115 -16.29 33.91 -7.96
C HIS A 115 -15.84 34.68 -6.72
N THR A 116 -14.64 34.37 -6.22
CA THR A 116 -13.88 35.32 -5.40
C THR A 116 -12.60 35.61 -6.17
N GLU A 117 -12.64 36.72 -6.90
CA GLU A 117 -11.50 37.28 -7.58
C GLU A 117 -10.48 37.90 -6.60
N LEU A 118 -9.22 37.91 -7.06
CA LEU A 118 -8.13 38.84 -6.74
C LEU A 118 -7.40 38.66 -5.39
N SER A 119 -6.25 38.00 -5.46
CA SER A 119 -4.97 38.72 -5.38
C SER A 119 -3.81 37.89 -5.92
N SER A 120 -3.36 38.32 -7.08
CA SER A 120 -2.15 37.89 -7.78
C SER A 120 -0.90 38.38 -7.03
N ALA A 121 -0.02 37.45 -6.66
CA ALA A 121 1.40 37.72 -6.56
C ALA A 121 2.10 36.89 -7.64
N SER A 122 2.16 37.49 -8.83
CA SER A 122 2.93 37.03 -9.97
C SER A 122 4.42 37.02 -9.63
N SER A 123 5.01 35.83 -9.52
CA SER A 123 6.45 35.66 -9.70
C SER A 123 6.72 35.37 -11.18
N PRO A 124 7.38 36.29 -11.91
CA PRO A 124 7.65 36.10 -13.32
C PRO A 124 8.95 35.33 -13.54
N TYR A 125 8.91 34.37 -14.47
CA TYR A 125 10.08 33.79 -15.13
C TYR A 125 11.03 32.92 -14.28
N SER A 126 10.73 31.63 -14.26
CA SER A 126 11.75 30.59 -14.43
C SER A 126 11.23 29.58 -15.45
N SER A 127 11.08 30.04 -16.68
CA SER A 127 10.76 29.21 -17.84
C SER A 127 12.02 28.47 -18.30
N PHE A 128 12.57 27.61 -17.46
CA PHE A 128 13.34 26.50 -17.99
C PHE A 128 12.30 25.53 -18.53
N ILE A 129 12.01 25.62 -19.83
CA ILE A 129 11.40 24.53 -20.58
C ILE A 129 12.45 23.43 -20.65
N THR A 130 12.81 22.83 -19.52
CA THR A 130 13.34 21.48 -19.53
C THR A 130 12.14 20.62 -19.91
N SER A 131 12.30 19.77 -20.92
CA SER A 131 11.24 18.91 -21.44
C SER A 131 10.91 17.80 -20.43
N SER A 132 10.47 18.17 -19.23
CA SER A 132 10.10 17.23 -18.19
C SER A 132 8.78 16.59 -18.59
N VAL A 133 8.84 15.29 -18.82
CA VAL A 133 7.68 14.45 -19.09
C VAL A 133 6.72 14.58 -17.91
N PRO A 134 5.41 14.72 -18.14
CA PRO A 134 4.46 14.63 -17.04
C PRO A 134 4.57 13.23 -16.42
N LEU A 135 5.08 13.15 -15.20
CA LEU A 135 5.19 11.89 -14.47
C LEU A 135 3.77 11.35 -14.20
N PRO A 136 3.45 10.10 -14.59
CA PRO A 136 2.15 9.53 -14.32
C PRO A 136 1.93 9.40 -12.81
N ASN A 137 0.67 9.44 -12.38
CA ASN A 137 0.32 9.28 -10.97
C ASN A 137 0.75 7.90 -10.47
N LEU A 138 1.64 7.83 -9.49
CA LEU A 138 2.16 6.57 -8.92
C LEU A 138 1.30 6.02 -7.76
N GLN A 139 0.27 6.76 -7.33
CA GLN A 139 -0.63 6.35 -6.23
C GLN A 139 -1.34 5.01 -6.46
N PRO A 140 -1.87 4.69 -7.68
CA PRO A 140 -2.50 3.40 -7.93
C PRO A 140 -1.54 2.23 -7.71
N LEU A 141 -0.27 2.41 -8.12
CA LEU A 141 0.78 1.41 -7.97
C LEU A 141 1.13 1.18 -6.49
N LYS A 142 1.28 2.25 -5.70
CA LYS A 142 1.51 2.15 -4.26
C LYS A 142 0.37 1.41 -3.55
N ARG A 143 -0.89 1.73 -3.88
CA ARG A 143 -2.05 1.02 -3.33
C ARG A 143 -2.08 -0.45 -3.71
N ALA A 144 -1.72 -0.79 -4.95
CA ALA A 144 -1.63 -2.17 -5.39
C ALA A 144 -0.53 -2.93 -4.63
N ALA A 145 0.64 -2.32 -4.41
CA ALA A 145 1.70 -2.90 -3.60
C ALA A 145 1.25 -3.14 -2.15
N TRP A 146 0.53 -2.18 -1.56
CA TRP A 146 -0.03 -2.32 -0.22
C TRP A 146 -1.06 -3.45 -0.15
N ALA A 147 -1.95 -3.54 -1.16
CA ALA A 147 -2.93 -4.61 -1.23
C ALA A 147 -2.28 -6.00 -1.38
N LYS A 148 -1.11 -6.12 -2.04
CA LYS A 148 -0.36 -7.38 -2.11
C LYS A 148 0.20 -7.78 -0.74
N VAL A 149 0.67 -6.83 0.06
CA VAL A 149 1.22 -7.10 1.41
C VAL A 149 0.11 -7.39 2.41
N LEU A 150 -1.02 -6.69 2.29
CA LEU A 150 -2.22 -6.95 3.08
C LEU A 150 -2.88 -8.24 2.58
N ASN A 151 -2.41 -9.37 3.11
CA ASN A 151 -3.00 -10.67 2.78
C ASN A 151 -4.49 -10.65 3.17
N PRO A 152 -5.43 -10.82 2.22
CA PRO A 152 -6.87 -10.74 2.50
C PRO A 152 -7.35 -11.84 3.44
N THR A 153 -6.55 -12.90 3.64
CA THR A 153 -6.86 -13.99 4.57
C THR A 153 -6.43 -13.70 6.00
N LYS A 154 -5.55 -12.72 6.22
CA LYS A 154 -5.10 -12.33 7.55
C LYS A 154 -5.96 -11.19 8.10
N ARG A 155 -6.23 -11.23 9.40
CA ARG A 155 -6.99 -10.20 10.11
C ARG A 155 -6.03 -9.12 10.60
N LEU A 156 -6.56 -7.91 10.84
CA LEU A 156 -5.83 -6.87 11.56
C LEU A 156 -5.74 -7.25 13.04
N CYS A 157 -4.60 -6.99 13.67
CA CYS A 157 -4.42 -7.28 15.08
C CYS A 157 -5.37 -6.42 15.94
N GLN A 158 -6.19 -7.08 16.77
CA GLN A 158 -7.17 -6.44 17.64
C GLN A 158 -6.57 -5.43 18.65
N TYR A 159 -5.27 -5.53 18.95
CA TYR A 159 -4.60 -4.63 19.89
C TYR A 159 -4.20 -3.29 19.25
N GLU A 160 -4.13 -3.23 17.93
CA GLU A 160 -3.77 -1.99 17.21
C GLU A 160 -4.99 -1.18 16.79
N PHE A 161 -6.15 -1.83 16.64
CA PHE A 161 -7.39 -1.19 16.21
C PHE A 161 -8.53 -1.41 17.21
N PRO A 162 -9.27 -0.37 17.62
CA PRO A 162 -9.10 1.07 17.37
C PRO A 162 -8.17 1.78 18.38
N GLY A 163 -7.64 1.05 19.36
CA GLY A 163 -7.10 1.62 20.61
C GLY A 163 -5.62 2.06 20.62
N GLY A 164 -4.93 2.09 19.49
CA GLY A 164 -3.54 2.59 19.41
C GLY A 164 -2.52 1.80 20.23
N GLY A 165 -2.86 0.59 20.69
CA GLY A 165 -1.94 -0.29 21.39
C GLY A 165 -0.87 -0.84 20.44
N THR A 166 0.26 -1.27 21.00
CA THR A 166 1.29 -1.99 20.25
C THR A 166 1.28 -3.44 20.68
N CYS A 167 1.06 -4.35 19.75
CA CYS A 167 1.18 -5.77 20.05
C CYS A 167 2.65 -6.13 20.30
N ARG A 168 2.91 -6.74 21.47
CA ARG A 168 4.25 -7.17 21.88
C ARG A 168 4.62 -8.57 21.42
N ASP A 169 3.68 -9.32 20.86
CA ASP A 169 3.92 -10.69 20.40
C ASP A 169 4.53 -10.69 19.00
N GLU A 170 5.83 -10.97 18.91
CA GLU A 170 6.57 -11.07 17.64
C GLU A 170 5.98 -12.10 16.68
N ARG A 171 5.34 -13.15 17.21
CA ARG A 171 4.78 -14.27 16.44
C ARG A 171 3.26 -14.16 16.24
N CYS A 172 2.68 -12.99 16.50
CA CYS A 172 1.26 -12.77 16.27
C CYS A 172 0.89 -13.06 14.80
N PRO A 173 -0.12 -13.90 14.53
CA PRO A 173 -0.47 -14.31 13.16
C PRO A 173 -1.17 -13.20 12.36
N ASP A 174 -1.67 -12.17 13.05
CA ASP A 174 -2.41 -11.06 12.48
C ASP A 174 -1.50 -9.98 11.89
N ILE A 175 -2.09 -9.09 11.10
CA ILE A 175 -1.42 -7.95 10.47
C ILE A 175 -1.26 -6.83 11.50
N HIS A 176 -0.02 -6.37 11.65
CA HIS A 176 0.35 -5.21 12.47
C HIS A 176 0.63 -4.01 11.60
N LEU A 177 -0.26 -3.02 11.61
CA LEU A 177 -0.07 -1.73 10.93
C LEU A 177 1.13 -0.98 11.47
N SER A 178 1.49 -1.16 12.74
CA SER A 178 2.66 -0.52 13.36
C SER A 178 4.00 -1.04 12.79
N ARG A 179 4.10 -2.37 12.63
CA ARG A 179 5.27 -3.03 12.01
C ARG A 179 5.34 -2.73 10.53
N LEU A 180 4.16 -2.74 9.91
CA LEU A 180 4.04 -2.20 8.60
C LEU A 180 4.55 -0.76 8.64
N GLN A 181 4.13 0.20 9.48
CA GLN A 181 4.58 1.60 9.42
C GLN A 181 6.09 1.82 9.60
N GLY A 182 6.73 1.04 10.47
CA GLY A 182 8.19 1.04 10.69
C GLY A 182 8.99 0.53 9.49
N ASP A 183 8.48 -0.51 8.79
CA ASP A 183 9.03 -1.01 7.53
C ASP A 183 8.34 -0.43 6.28
N MET A 184 7.24 0.33 6.40
CA MET A 184 6.32 0.77 5.32
C MET A 184 6.76 2.07 4.72
N GLY A 185 7.71 2.76 5.35
CA GLY A 185 8.59 3.63 4.59
C GLY A 185 9.24 2.92 3.39
N ARG A 186 9.24 1.56 3.37
CA ARG A 186 9.80 0.71 2.30
C ARG A 186 8.82 -0.29 1.67
N ILE A 187 7.50 -0.25 1.92
CA ILE A 187 6.58 -1.01 1.04
C ILE A 187 6.47 -0.25 -0.27
N GLU A 188 7.50 -0.43 -1.07
CA GLU A 188 7.62 0.08 -2.40
C GLU A 188 7.18 -1.02 -3.37
N PRO A 189 6.48 -0.65 -4.45
CA PRO A 189 6.24 -1.59 -5.55
C PRO A 189 7.59 -2.09 -6.08
N SER A 190 7.65 -3.35 -6.53
CA SER A 190 8.91 -3.85 -7.10
C SER A 190 9.26 -3.08 -8.38
N ASP A 191 10.54 -3.05 -8.73
CA ASP A 191 11.02 -2.35 -9.93
C ASP A 191 10.36 -2.94 -11.19
N GLU A 192 10.06 -4.24 -11.20
CA GLU A 192 9.33 -4.91 -12.28
C GLU A 192 7.90 -4.38 -12.41
N ASP A 193 7.13 -4.38 -11.32
CA ASP A 193 5.76 -3.84 -11.29
C ASP A 193 5.76 -2.37 -11.74
N THR A 194 6.76 -1.60 -11.28
CA THR A 194 6.92 -0.18 -11.62
C THR A 194 7.24 0.01 -13.10
N ALA A 195 8.15 -0.77 -13.67
CA ALA A 195 8.50 -0.71 -15.08
C ALA A 195 7.30 -1.05 -15.98
N TYR A 196 6.54 -2.10 -15.65
CA TYR A 196 5.32 -2.45 -16.37
C TYR A 196 4.26 -1.36 -16.26
N TYR A 197 4.07 -0.79 -15.07
CA TYR A 197 3.12 0.31 -14.87
C TYR A 197 3.50 1.53 -15.72
N LEU A 198 4.76 1.97 -15.65
CA LEU A 198 5.26 3.12 -16.39
C LEU A 198 5.16 2.92 -17.90
N PHE A 199 5.50 1.74 -18.41
CA PHE A 199 5.38 1.43 -19.84
C PHE A 199 3.94 1.58 -20.35
N ASN A 200 2.95 1.22 -19.52
CA ASN A 200 1.53 1.33 -19.89
C ASN A 200 0.93 2.72 -19.61
N ALA A 201 1.47 3.46 -18.64
CA ALA A 201 0.95 4.76 -18.22
C ALA A 201 1.56 5.94 -19.00
N LEU A 202 2.77 5.79 -19.55
CA LEU A 202 3.45 6.84 -20.29
C LEU A 202 2.86 6.99 -21.71
N PRO A 203 2.82 8.22 -22.25
CA PRO A 203 2.32 8.44 -23.61
C PRO A 203 3.16 7.70 -24.67
N VAL A 204 2.48 7.10 -25.66
CA VAL A 204 3.15 6.32 -26.74
C VAL A 204 4.18 7.15 -27.49
N TRP A 205 3.90 8.43 -27.78
CA TRP A 205 4.82 9.33 -28.46
C TRP A 205 6.14 9.51 -27.68
N TRP A 206 6.07 9.51 -26.35
CA TRP A 206 7.24 9.66 -25.50
C TRP A 206 8.11 8.40 -25.54
N LEU A 207 7.48 7.23 -25.44
CA LEU A 207 8.16 5.94 -25.55
C LEU A 207 8.86 5.80 -26.91
N GLN A 208 8.20 6.23 -28.00
CA GLN A 208 8.78 6.23 -29.35
C GLN A 208 9.99 7.16 -29.46
N GLN A 209 9.88 8.40 -28.94
CA GLN A 209 10.98 9.38 -28.97
C GLN A 209 12.22 8.89 -28.21
N ARG A 210 12.04 8.10 -27.15
CA ARG A 210 13.14 7.51 -26.36
C ARG A 210 13.58 6.13 -26.85
N HIS A 211 12.98 5.60 -27.92
CA HIS A 211 13.18 4.23 -28.41
C HIS A 211 12.93 3.14 -27.34
N ILE A 212 11.92 3.33 -26.49
CA ILE A 212 11.52 2.35 -25.48
C ILE A 212 10.47 1.43 -26.10
N GLN A 213 10.88 0.22 -26.47
CA GLN A 213 10.00 -0.80 -27.08
C GLN A 213 9.48 -1.83 -26.08
N SER A 214 10.09 -1.94 -24.91
CA SER A 214 9.75 -2.92 -23.88
C SER A 214 9.94 -2.36 -22.47
N PRO A 215 9.21 -2.89 -21.46
CA PRO A 215 9.37 -2.49 -20.07
C PRO A 215 10.76 -2.80 -19.51
N SER A 216 11.48 -3.77 -20.11
CA SER A 216 12.83 -4.17 -19.67
C SER A 216 13.82 -3.00 -19.66
N ARG A 217 13.69 -2.04 -20.59
CA ARG A 217 14.58 -0.87 -20.62
C ARG A 217 14.33 0.08 -19.45
N ILE A 218 13.06 0.26 -19.06
CA ILE A 218 12.68 1.04 -17.87
C ILE A 218 13.15 0.33 -16.60
N LEU A 219 12.97 -0.99 -16.55
CA LEU A 219 13.46 -1.82 -15.44
C LEU A 219 14.96 -1.68 -15.23
N SER A 220 15.77 -1.79 -16.30
CA SER A 220 17.22 -1.63 -16.20
C SER A 220 17.61 -0.23 -15.69
N ALA A 221 16.90 0.83 -16.10
CA ALA A 221 17.14 2.18 -15.59
C ALA A 221 16.79 2.31 -14.10
N LEU A 222 15.66 1.74 -13.66
CA LEU A 222 15.26 1.70 -12.25
C LEU A 222 16.31 0.97 -11.40
N GLN A 223 16.71 -0.24 -11.82
CA GLN A 223 17.72 -1.04 -11.13
C GLN A 223 19.08 -0.31 -11.06
N HIS A 224 19.46 0.38 -12.13
CA HIS A 224 20.69 1.17 -12.15
C HIS A 224 20.64 2.33 -11.14
N VAL A 225 19.55 3.10 -11.09
CA VAL A 225 19.36 4.16 -10.09
C VAL A 225 19.32 3.59 -8.67
N HIS A 226 18.69 2.44 -8.47
CA HIS A 226 18.66 1.75 -7.19
C HIS A 226 20.08 1.42 -6.70
N GLN A 227 20.92 0.84 -7.57
CA GLN A 227 22.32 0.53 -7.25
C GLN A 227 23.11 1.80 -6.91
N GLN A 228 22.93 2.88 -7.67
CA GLN A 228 23.61 4.16 -7.43
C GLN A 228 23.20 4.83 -6.11
N THR A 229 21.95 4.62 -5.67
CA THR A 229 21.38 5.28 -4.47
C THR A 229 21.48 4.43 -3.20
N SER A 230 22.18 3.29 -3.25
CA SER A 230 22.39 2.41 -2.10
C SER A 230 22.99 3.12 -0.87
N ALA A 231 23.81 4.15 -1.09
CA ALA A 231 24.44 4.94 -0.03
C ALA A 231 23.57 6.10 0.50
N SER A 232 22.60 6.56 -0.29
CA SER A 232 21.71 7.66 0.05
C SER A 232 20.31 7.35 -0.49
N PRO A 233 19.43 6.73 0.32
CA PRO A 233 18.13 6.26 -0.15
C PRO A 233 17.27 7.45 -0.57
N LEU A 234 16.97 7.52 -1.86
CA LEU A 234 16.02 8.48 -2.43
C LEU A 234 14.58 8.01 -2.23
N SER A 235 13.65 8.96 -2.25
CA SER A 235 12.22 8.64 -2.26
C SER A 235 11.87 7.85 -3.53
N PHE A 236 10.83 7.01 -3.45
CA PHE A 236 10.37 6.22 -4.60
C PHE A 236 10.10 7.09 -5.84
N GLU A 237 9.39 8.21 -5.66
CA GLU A 237 9.09 9.19 -6.70
C GLU A 237 10.36 9.77 -7.35
N ASP A 238 11.36 10.13 -6.53
CA ASP A 238 12.62 10.69 -7.02
C ASP A 238 13.42 9.65 -7.80
N ARG A 239 13.45 8.39 -7.34
CA ARG A 239 14.13 7.30 -8.06
C ARG A 239 13.48 7.04 -9.41
N VAL A 240 12.16 7.03 -9.47
CA VAL A 240 11.43 6.86 -10.73
C VAL A 240 11.72 8.03 -11.67
N THR A 241 11.70 9.26 -11.16
CA THR A 241 12.00 10.46 -11.95
C THR A 241 13.42 10.41 -12.51
N GLN A 242 14.41 10.13 -11.65
CA GLN A 242 15.80 9.97 -12.04
C GLN A 242 15.98 8.84 -13.06
N ALA A 243 15.30 7.70 -12.89
CA ALA A 243 15.37 6.61 -13.86
C ALA A 243 14.83 7.03 -15.23
N LEU A 244 13.70 7.75 -15.28
CA LEU A 244 13.16 8.27 -16.54
C LEU A 244 14.08 9.33 -17.18
N ASP A 245 14.80 10.12 -16.38
CA ASP A 245 15.80 11.06 -16.86
C ASP A 245 17.02 10.36 -17.45
N THR A 246 17.47 9.22 -16.88
CA THR A 246 18.56 8.41 -17.47
C THR A 246 18.19 7.79 -18.82
N LEU A 247 16.89 7.62 -19.09
CA LEU A 247 16.39 7.22 -20.41
C LEU A 247 16.37 8.37 -21.42
N GLY A 248 16.94 9.53 -21.05
CA GLY A 248 17.13 10.72 -21.87
C GLY A 248 17.74 10.45 -23.25
N PRO A 249 17.67 11.44 -24.16
CA PRO A 249 18.17 11.25 -25.52
C PRO A 249 19.67 11.00 -25.42
N THR A 250 20.14 9.90 -26.01
CA THR A 250 21.57 9.65 -26.13
C THR A 250 22.18 10.87 -26.82
N PRO A 251 23.17 11.54 -26.21
CA PRO A 251 23.83 12.66 -26.87
C PRO A 251 24.40 12.15 -28.20
N THR A 252 23.87 12.67 -29.29
CA THR A 252 24.33 12.38 -30.67
C THR A 252 25.69 12.99 -30.93
#